data_AF-A0A7C5HAZ3-F1
#
_entry.id   AF-A0A7C5HAZ3-F1
#
_cell.length_a   1.000
_cell.length_b   1.000
_cell.length_c   1.000
_cell.angle_alpha   90.00
_cell.angle_beta   90.00
_cell.angle_gamma   90.00
#
_symmetry.space_group_name_H-M   'P 1'
#
loop_
_entity.id
_entity.type
_entity.pdbx_description
1 polymer ?
#
loop_
_entity_poly.entity_id
_entity_poly.type
_entity_poly.pdbx_seq_one_letter_code
_entity_poly.pdbx_strand_id
1 'polypeptide(L)'
;MDNTKTSEKLYTELFASASSKKKQTSLANIKKACDTLSSKYNKLTPASIGKYCQNKWETPKEQSIRNNIDYVQYISARENERPKVNLIKDQDVPVVKDQAAQAIIDILRDEIKDLKRSIKNLKSGMRQIAPKDIDEYISENLQDDSNINDDEKQSNHMLVQQNTECEITQVVEALNKNLLEKYCQITIEYKNGVIFNKVTGTTYWKSQND
;
A
#
# COMPACT_ATOMS: atom_id res chain seq x y z
N MET A 1 20.89 -33.75 -3.84
CA MET A 1 20.55 -33.76 -5.28
C MET A 1 20.75 -32.36 -5.80
N ASP A 2 21.76 -32.16 -6.65
CA ASP A 2 22.08 -30.87 -7.26
C ASP A 2 20.94 -30.43 -8.18
N ASN A 3 19.97 -29.75 -7.60
CA ASN A 3 18.94 -29.05 -8.33
C ASN A 3 19.58 -27.76 -8.89
N THR A 4 20.51 -27.91 -9.84
CA THR A 4 21.01 -26.77 -10.62
C THR A 4 19.78 -26.10 -11.23
N LYS A 5 19.41 -24.96 -10.64
CA LYS A 5 18.24 -24.16 -11.00
C LYS A 5 18.23 -23.97 -12.51
N THR A 6 17.27 -24.58 -13.19
CA THR A 6 16.99 -24.45 -14.63
C THR A 6 17.01 -22.98 -15.07
N SER A 7 16.55 -22.07 -14.23
CA SER A 7 16.56 -20.64 -14.46
C SER A 7 17.96 -20.04 -14.50
N GLU A 8 18.90 -20.52 -13.69
CA GLU A 8 20.29 -20.01 -13.70
C GLU A 8 21.04 -20.49 -14.95
N LYS A 9 20.81 -21.74 -15.38
CA LYS A 9 21.35 -22.24 -16.66
C LYS A 9 20.82 -21.41 -17.83
N LEU A 10 19.50 -21.20 -17.88
CA LEU A 10 18.85 -20.41 -18.91
C LEU A 10 19.34 -18.94 -18.89
N TYR A 11 19.58 -18.37 -17.70
CA TYR A 11 20.20 -17.05 -17.59
C TYR A 11 21.59 -17.01 -18.22
N THR A 12 22.46 -17.99 -17.91
CA THR A 12 23.82 -18.02 -18.45
C THR A 12 23.84 -18.17 -19.97
N GLU A 13 22.97 -19.00 -20.53
CA GLU A 13 22.82 -19.19 -21.98
C GLU A 13 22.30 -17.90 -22.67
N LEU A 14 21.28 -17.27 -22.11
CA LEU A 14 20.74 -16.00 -22.62
C LEU A 14 21.74 -14.85 -22.50
N PHE A 15 22.52 -14.83 -21.43
CA PHE A 15 23.54 -13.80 -21.22
C PHE A 15 24.71 -13.96 -22.20
N ALA A 16 25.15 -15.20 -22.44
CA ALA A 16 26.23 -15.50 -23.39
C ALA A 16 25.80 -15.26 -24.85
N SER A 17 24.56 -15.58 -25.21
CA SER A 17 24.03 -15.35 -26.56
C SER A 17 23.63 -13.90 -26.84
N ALA A 18 23.54 -13.06 -25.80
CA ALA A 18 23.23 -11.64 -25.95
C ALA A 18 24.39 -10.87 -26.61
N SER A 19 24.27 -10.62 -27.91
CA SER A 19 25.24 -9.88 -28.71
C SER A 19 25.37 -8.39 -28.36
N SER A 20 24.38 -7.80 -27.68
CA SER A 20 24.36 -6.38 -27.33
C SER A 20 24.52 -6.17 -25.82
N LYS A 21 25.39 -5.21 -25.45
CA LYS A 21 25.56 -4.75 -24.06
C LYS A 21 24.23 -4.32 -23.44
N LYS A 22 23.31 -3.71 -24.21
CA LYS A 22 21.97 -3.33 -23.73
C LYS A 22 21.13 -4.54 -23.34
N LYS A 23 21.20 -5.64 -24.11
CA LYS A 23 20.49 -6.89 -23.79
C LYS A 23 21.06 -7.51 -22.52
N GLN A 24 22.38 -7.58 -22.39
CA GLN A 24 23.05 -8.07 -21.17
C GLN A 24 22.64 -7.28 -19.93
N THR A 25 22.66 -5.94 -20.00
CA THR A 25 22.21 -5.09 -18.88
C THR A 25 20.74 -5.33 -18.55
N SER A 26 19.88 -5.45 -19.57
CA SER A 26 18.46 -5.74 -19.37
C SER A 26 18.24 -7.07 -18.66
N LEU A 27 18.96 -8.12 -19.08
CA LEU A 27 18.89 -9.45 -18.47
C LEU A 27 19.37 -9.42 -17.01
N ALA A 28 20.45 -8.68 -16.73
CA ALA A 28 20.97 -8.50 -15.38
C ALA A 28 19.98 -7.76 -14.46
N ASN A 29 19.33 -6.72 -14.97
CA ASN A 29 18.27 -6.00 -14.23
C ASN A 29 17.06 -6.90 -13.96
N ILE A 30 16.62 -7.68 -14.95
CA ILE A 30 15.54 -8.65 -14.79
C ILE A 30 15.90 -9.68 -13.72
N LYS A 31 17.12 -10.23 -13.71
CA LYS A 31 17.58 -11.16 -12.67
C LYS A 31 17.50 -10.54 -11.28
N LYS A 32 18.06 -9.33 -11.10
CA LYS A 32 18.00 -8.60 -9.82
C LYS A 32 16.56 -8.31 -9.38
N ALA A 33 15.68 -7.99 -10.33
CA ALA A 33 14.26 -7.78 -10.07
C ALA A 33 13.59 -9.06 -9.57
N CYS A 34 13.78 -10.19 -10.26
CA CYS A 34 13.27 -11.49 -9.82
C CYS A 34 13.79 -11.84 -8.42
N ASP A 35 15.08 -11.64 -8.15
CA ASP A 35 15.69 -11.93 -6.85
C ASP A 35 15.04 -11.07 -5.75
N THR A 36 14.83 -9.78 -5.99
CA THR A 36 14.23 -8.87 -5.01
C THR A 36 12.73 -9.12 -4.79
N LEU A 37 11.99 -9.42 -5.86
CA LEU A 37 10.54 -9.57 -5.82
C LEU A 37 10.11 -10.97 -5.36
N SER A 38 11.02 -11.95 -5.43
CA SER A 38 10.75 -13.33 -5.03
C SER A 38 10.20 -13.47 -3.61
N SER A 39 10.68 -12.62 -2.68
CA SER A 39 10.29 -12.61 -1.27
C SER A 39 9.06 -11.76 -0.96
N LYS A 40 8.71 -10.77 -1.80
CA LYS A 40 7.66 -9.78 -1.50
C LYS A 40 6.33 -10.04 -2.19
N TYR A 41 6.32 -10.72 -3.34
CA TYR A 41 5.13 -10.83 -4.18
C TYR A 41 4.55 -12.22 -4.19
N ASN A 42 3.22 -12.33 -4.37
CA ASN A 42 2.56 -13.62 -4.49
C ASN A 42 2.85 -14.32 -5.83
N LYS A 43 3.17 -13.58 -6.90
CA LYS A 43 3.47 -14.13 -8.24
C LYS A 43 4.45 -13.24 -9.00
N LEU A 44 5.50 -13.82 -9.58
CA LEU A 44 6.36 -13.12 -10.52
C LEU A 44 5.70 -13.14 -11.91
N THR A 45 5.38 -11.95 -12.42
CA THR A 45 4.83 -11.77 -13.77
C THR A 45 5.70 -10.79 -14.55
N PRO A 46 5.78 -10.90 -15.90
CA PRO A 46 6.48 -9.93 -16.74
C PRO A 46 6.08 -8.48 -16.44
N ALA A 47 4.81 -8.25 -16.14
CA ALA A 47 4.27 -6.94 -15.74
C ALA A 47 4.89 -6.42 -14.44
N SER A 48 4.85 -7.23 -13.37
CA SER A 48 5.41 -6.86 -12.07
C SER A 48 6.93 -6.63 -12.12
N ILE A 49 7.65 -7.47 -12.88
CA ILE A 49 9.08 -7.32 -13.09
C ILE A 49 9.37 -6.03 -13.88
N GLY A 50 8.63 -5.79 -14.98
CA GLY A 50 8.79 -4.61 -15.83
C GLY A 50 8.56 -3.31 -15.08
N LYS A 51 7.50 -3.22 -14.28
CA LYS A 51 7.24 -2.05 -13.43
C LYS A 51 8.37 -1.80 -12.44
N TYR A 52 8.86 -2.85 -11.78
CA TYR A 52 9.97 -2.71 -10.84
C TYR A 52 11.26 -2.27 -11.54
N CYS A 53 11.58 -2.86 -12.69
CA CYS A 53 12.75 -2.47 -13.48
C CYS A 53 12.66 -1.02 -13.96
N GLN A 54 11.49 -0.60 -14.45
CA GLN A 54 11.26 0.76 -14.90
C GLN A 54 11.39 1.77 -13.74
N ASN A 55 10.84 1.45 -12.58
CA ASN A 55 10.93 2.34 -11.42
C ASN A 55 12.35 2.44 -10.84
N LYS A 56 13.18 1.39 -10.96
CA LYS A 56 14.50 1.32 -10.32
C LYS A 56 15.67 1.64 -11.24
N TRP A 57 15.57 1.28 -12.51
CA TRP A 57 16.66 1.40 -13.49
C TRP A 57 16.19 1.96 -14.84
N GLU A 58 14.93 2.40 -14.95
CA GLU A 58 14.28 2.91 -16.18
C GLU A 58 14.20 1.90 -17.34
N THR A 59 14.88 0.77 -17.23
CA THR A 59 15.02 -0.26 -18.25
C THR A 59 15.17 -1.66 -17.62
N PRO A 60 14.68 -2.72 -18.29
CA PRO A 60 13.85 -2.71 -19.48
C PRO A 60 12.39 -2.33 -19.18
N LYS A 61 11.71 -1.70 -20.16
CA LYS A 61 10.28 -1.37 -20.07
C LYS A 61 9.42 -2.64 -20.06
N GLU A 62 8.27 -2.59 -19.42
CA GLU A 62 7.32 -3.72 -19.36
C GLU A 62 7.02 -4.32 -20.75
N GLN A 63 6.73 -3.47 -21.74
CA GLN A 63 6.42 -3.92 -23.10
C GLN A 63 7.60 -4.63 -23.76
N SER A 64 8.83 -4.18 -23.51
CA SER A 64 10.04 -4.83 -24.02
C SER A 64 10.24 -6.21 -23.41
N ILE A 65 9.87 -6.40 -22.14
CA ILE A 65 9.89 -7.71 -21.50
C ILE A 65 8.85 -8.63 -22.12
N ARG A 66 7.60 -8.16 -22.27
CA ARG A 66 6.51 -8.97 -22.85
C ARG A 66 6.79 -9.41 -24.28
N ASN A 67 7.40 -8.54 -25.08
CA ASN A 67 7.67 -8.82 -26.50
C ASN A 67 8.89 -9.72 -26.71
N ASN A 68 9.74 -9.90 -25.70
CA ASN A 68 10.92 -10.75 -25.79
C ASN A 68 10.65 -12.11 -25.14
N ILE A 69 10.55 -13.15 -25.96
CA ILE A 69 10.23 -14.50 -25.52
C ILE A 69 11.26 -15.05 -24.53
N ASP A 70 12.54 -14.73 -24.70
CA ASP A 70 13.62 -15.19 -23.84
C ASP A 70 13.45 -14.65 -22.40
N TYR A 71 13.08 -13.38 -22.28
CA TYR A 71 12.85 -12.74 -20.99
C TYR A 71 11.63 -13.33 -20.29
N VAL A 72 10.56 -13.60 -21.04
CA VAL A 72 9.35 -14.24 -20.51
C VAL A 72 9.64 -15.67 -20.06
N GLN A 73 10.40 -16.44 -20.84
CA GLN A 73 10.82 -17.80 -20.50
C GLN A 73 11.66 -17.81 -19.22
N TYR A 74 12.63 -16.90 -19.10
CA TYR A 74 13.43 -16.76 -17.88
C TYR A 74 12.57 -16.44 -16.65
N ILE A 75 11.67 -15.46 -16.75
CA ILE A 75 10.78 -15.09 -15.64
C ILE A 75 9.86 -16.26 -15.26
N SER A 76 9.36 -17.00 -16.24
CA SER A 76 8.53 -18.19 -16.03
C SER A 76 9.31 -19.30 -15.32
N ALA A 77 10.54 -19.57 -15.73
CA ALA A 77 11.43 -20.52 -15.07
C ALA A 77 11.69 -20.12 -13.61
N ARG A 78 11.95 -18.83 -13.34
CA ARG A 78 12.11 -18.30 -11.97
C ARG A 78 10.86 -18.48 -11.12
N GLU A 79 9.68 -18.26 -11.68
CA GLU A 79 8.42 -18.44 -10.95
C GLU A 79 8.15 -19.92 -10.62
N ASN A 80 8.47 -20.83 -11.55
CA ASN A 80 8.26 -22.26 -11.35
C ASN A 80 9.18 -22.88 -10.30
N GLU A 81 10.41 -22.37 -10.18
CA GLU A 81 11.37 -22.81 -9.17
C GLU A 81 11.11 -22.24 -7.78
N ARG A 82 10.30 -21.19 -7.71
CA ARG A 82 10.01 -20.55 -6.44
C ARG A 82 9.19 -21.53 -5.58
N PRO A 83 9.53 -21.68 -4.29
CA PRO A 83 8.63 -22.38 -3.38
C PRO A 83 7.30 -21.64 -3.41
N LYS A 84 6.28 -22.28 -3.99
CA LYS A 84 4.92 -21.74 -3.97
C LYS A 84 4.55 -21.69 -2.50
N VAL A 85 4.49 -20.49 -1.94
CA VAL A 85 3.82 -20.29 -0.66
C VAL A 85 2.41 -20.77 -0.93
N ASN A 86 2.06 -21.93 -0.37
CA ASN A 86 0.67 -22.36 -0.33
C ASN A 86 -0.01 -21.27 0.46
N LEU A 87 -0.62 -20.32 -0.24
CA LEU A 87 -1.62 -19.46 0.34
C LEU A 87 -2.63 -20.45 0.88
N ILE A 88 -2.66 -20.61 2.21
CA ILE A 88 -3.66 -21.41 2.90
C ILE A 88 -4.97 -20.91 2.31
N LYS A 89 -5.61 -21.74 1.49
CA LYS A 89 -6.90 -21.37 0.93
C LYS A 89 -7.81 -21.17 2.13
N ASP A 90 -8.78 -20.26 2.07
CA ASP A 90 -9.73 -20.06 3.19
C ASP A 90 -10.41 -21.38 3.64
N GLN A 91 -10.34 -22.44 2.82
CA GLN A 91 -10.83 -23.79 3.10
C GLN A 91 -9.88 -24.70 3.92
N ASP A 92 -8.59 -24.36 4.03
CA ASP A 92 -7.57 -25.17 4.72
C ASP A 92 -7.32 -24.70 6.16
N VAL A 93 -8.21 -23.87 6.72
CA VAL A 93 -8.04 -23.41 8.10
C VAL A 93 -8.42 -24.55 9.05
N PRO A 94 -7.55 -24.93 10.01
CA PRO A 94 -7.83 -26.02 10.92
C PRO A 94 -9.13 -25.76 11.68
N VAL A 95 -10.03 -26.74 11.67
CA VAL A 95 -11.24 -26.72 12.49
C VAL A 95 -10.80 -26.84 13.95
N VAL A 96 -11.07 -25.79 14.73
CA VAL A 96 -10.75 -25.78 16.15
C VAL A 96 -11.85 -26.58 16.87
N LYS A 97 -11.46 -27.54 17.72
CA LYS A 97 -12.41 -28.42 18.43
C LYS A 97 -13.26 -27.68 19.45
N ASP A 98 -12.72 -26.61 20.02
CA ASP A 98 -13.46 -25.74 20.94
C ASP A 98 -14.43 -24.85 20.16
N GLN A 99 -15.72 -25.00 20.46
CA GLN A 99 -16.81 -24.29 19.81
C GLN A 99 -16.75 -22.77 20.07
N ALA A 100 -16.30 -22.34 21.25
CA ALA A 100 -16.20 -20.92 21.57
C ALA A 100 -15.08 -20.26 20.77
N ALA A 101 -13.91 -20.90 20.72
CA ALA A 101 -12.79 -20.45 19.90
C ALA A 101 -13.15 -20.45 18.40
N GLN A 102 -13.88 -21.47 17.92
CA GLN A 102 -14.32 -21.54 16.53
C GLN A 102 -15.28 -20.39 16.17
N ALA A 103 -16.24 -20.07 17.05
CA ALA A 103 -17.14 -18.95 16.86
C ALA A 103 -16.39 -17.60 16.77
N ILE A 104 -15.38 -17.39 17.61
CA ILE A 104 -14.53 -16.18 17.56
C ILE A 104 -13.77 -16.11 16.22
N ILE A 105 -13.20 -17.23 15.76
CA ILE A 105 -12.52 -17.30 14.48
C ILE A 105 -13.46 -16.95 13.33
N ASP A 106 -14.69 -17.43 13.37
CA ASP A 106 -15.68 -17.17 12.32
C ASP A 106 -16.12 -15.70 12.28
N ILE A 107 -16.31 -15.07 13.45
CA ILE A 107 -16.56 -13.62 13.53
C ILE A 107 -15.40 -12.83 12.90
N LEU A 108 -14.16 -13.14 13.26
CA LEU A 108 -12.99 -12.45 12.72
C LEU A 108 -12.85 -12.63 11.20
N ARG A 109 -13.24 -13.79 10.66
CA ARG A 109 -13.25 -14.03 9.21
C ARG A 109 -14.27 -13.16 8.50
N ASP A 110 -15.47 -13.05 9.06
CA ASP A 110 -16.53 -12.21 8.50
C ASP A 110 -16.12 -10.73 8.51
N GLU A 111 -15.50 -10.25 9.60
CA GLU A 111 -14.95 -8.89 9.66
C GLU A 111 -13.88 -8.64 8.59
N ILE A 112 -12.93 -9.57 8.43
CA ILE A 112 -11.90 -9.47 7.37
C ILE A 112 -12.54 -9.41 5.99
N LYS A 113 -13.60 -10.19 5.76
CA LYS A 113 -14.32 -10.22 4.47
C LYS A 113 -15.05 -8.90 4.21
N ASP A 114 -15.67 -8.32 5.23
CA ASP A 114 -16.33 -7.03 5.13
C ASP A 114 -15.31 -5.90 4.90
N LEU A 115 -14.18 -5.90 5.59
CA LEU A 115 -13.09 -4.95 5.36
C LEU A 115 -12.53 -5.05 3.94
N LYS A 116 -12.31 -6.26 3.41
CA LYS A 116 -11.88 -6.46 2.01
C LYS A 116 -12.91 -5.91 1.02
N ARG A 117 -14.20 -6.08 1.30
CA ARG A 117 -15.30 -5.53 0.48
C ARG A 117 -15.30 -3.99 0.53
N SER A 118 -15.17 -3.40 1.71
CA SER A 118 -15.10 -1.95 1.90
C SER A 118 -13.92 -1.33 1.16
N ILE A 119 -12.73 -1.93 1.25
CA ILE A 119 -11.54 -1.49 0.49
C ILE A 119 -11.79 -1.57 -1.02
N LYS A 120 -12.42 -2.65 -1.51
CA LYS A 120 -12.76 -2.80 -2.92
C LYS A 120 -13.74 -1.71 -3.37
N ASN A 121 -14.76 -1.44 -2.58
CA ASN A 121 -15.77 -0.42 -2.85
C ASN A 121 -15.15 0.98 -2.87
N LEU A 122 -14.32 1.32 -1.87
CA LEU A 122 -13.57 2.58 -1.82
C LEU A 122 -12.67 2.73 -3.06
N LYS A 123 -11.90 1.71 -3.41
CA LYS A 123 -11.05 1.73 -4.62
C LYS A 123 -11.88 1.91 -5.90
N SER A 124 -13.10 1.39 -5.94
CA SER A 124 -14.01 1.59 -7.07
C SER A 124 -14.57 3.01 -7.10
N GLY A 125 -15.02 3.53 -5.96
CA GLY A 125 -15.55 4.89 -5.83
C GLY A 125 -14.48 5.95 -6.13
N MET A 126 -13.26 5.76 -5.65
CA MET A 126 -12.12 6.65 -5.95
C MET A 126 -11.79 6.74 -7.44
N ARG A 127 -12.13 5.71 -8.25
CA ARG A 127 -11.95 5.76 -9.71
C ARG A 127 -13.08 6.51 -10.42
N GLN A 128 -14.24 6.64 -9.77
CA GLN A 128 -15.42 7.32 -10.31
C GLN A 128 -15.40 8.82 -10.00
N ILE A 129 -14.68 9.23 -8.95
CA ILE A 129 -14.36 10.63 -8.72
C ILE A 129 -13.45 11.06 -9.86
N ALA A 130 -13.99 11.84 -10.80
CA ALA A 130 -13.18 12.48 -11.83
C ALA A 130 -12.08 13.29 -11.14
N PRO A 131 -10.83 13.31 -11.68
CA PRO A 131 -9.85 14.26 -11.22
C PRO A 131 -10.49 15.64 -11.37
N LYS A 132 -10.83 16.30 -10.26
CA LYS A 132 -11.15 17.72 -10.32
C LYS A 132 -9.89 18.40 -10.82
N ASP A 133 -10.04 19.19 -11.88
CA ASP A 133 -8.94 20.01 -12.33
C ASP A 133 -8.61 20.96 -11.18
N ILE A 134 -7.38 20.87 -10.68
CA ILE A 134 -6.95 21.66 -9.53
C ILE A 134 -7.06 23.15 -9.88
N ASP A 135 -6.82 23.50 -11.13
CA ASP A 135 -6.92 24.88 -11.61
C ASP A 135 -8.38 25.36 -11.65
N GLU A 136 -9.34 24.48 -12.00
CA GLU A 136 -10.78 24.78 -11.95
C GLU A 136 -11.23 25.01 -10.51
N TYR A 137 -10.85 24.12 -9.58
CA TYR A 137 -11.17 24.25 -8.16
C TYR A 137 -10.55 25.51 -7.53
N ILE A 138 -9.31 25.83 -7.88
CA ILE A 138 -8.64 27.06 -7.42
C ILE A 138 -9.36 28.30 -7.99
N SER A 139 -9.77 28.27 -9.27
CA SER A 139 -10.45 29.41 -9.90
C SER A 139 -11.85 29.66 -9.33
N GLU A 140 -12.61 28.61 -8.98
CA GLU A 140 -13.94 28.72 -8.35
C GLU A 140 -13.86 29.29 -6.93
N ASN A 141 -12.76 29.04 -6.20
CA ASN A 141 -12.61 29.47 -4.80
C ASN A 141 -11.80 30.77 -4.63
N LEU A 142 -11.08 31.24 -5.66
CA LEU A 142 -10.34 32.51 -5.63
C LEU A 142 -11.11 33.72 -6.20
N GLN A 143 -12.34 33.53 -6.73
CA GLN A 143 -13.12 34.63 -7.32
C GLN A 143 -13.72 35.61 -6.31
N ASP A 144 -13.72 35.32 -5.01
CA ASP A 144 -14.27 36.20 -3.97
C ASP A 144 -13.25 37.17 -3.33
N ASP A 145 -11.96 37.10 -3.68
CA ASP A 145 -10.89 37.85 -3.01
C ASP A 145 -10.45 39.16 -3.71
N SER A 146 -11.23 39.67 -4.67
CA SER A 146 -10.85 40.84 -5.46
C SER A 146 -11.04 42.20 -4.77
N ASN A 147 -11.41 42.25 -3.49
CA ASN A 147 -11.63 43.52 -2.78
C ASN A 147 -11.07 43.59 -1.34
N ILE A 148 -10.03 42.81 -1.04
CA ILE A 148 -9.42 42.75 0.30
C ILE A 148 -7.96 43.24 0.19
N ASN A 149 -7.62 44.29 0.95
CA ASN A 149 -6.28 44.87 1.04
C ASN A 149 -5.23 43.80 1.35
N ASP A 150 -4.01 43.95 0.81
CA ASP A 150 -2.94 42.94 0.90
C ASP A 150 -2.55 42.56 2.35
N ASP A 151 -2.78 43.44 3.33
CA ASP A 151 -2.59 43.15 4.77
C ASP A 151 -3.70 42.25 5.37
N GLU A 152 -4.94 42.36 4.89
CA GLU A 152 -6.04 41.48 5.31
C GLU A 152 -5.95 40.09 4.65
N LYS A 153 -5.35 39.98 3.46
CA LYS A 153 -5.12 38.68 2.78
C LYS A 153 -4.14 37.78 3.53
N GLN A 154 -3.03 38.33 4.05
CA GLN A 154 -2.10 37.53 4.87
C GLN A 154 -2.73 37.09 6.19
N SER A 155 -3.52 37.96 6.83
CA SER A 155 -4.25 37.63 8.05
C SER A 155 -5.30 36.54 7.82
N ASN A 156 -6.10 36.66 6.75
CA ASN A 156 -7.12 35.66 6.40
C ASN A 156 -6.52 34.32 5.96
N HIS A 157 -5.43 34.33 5.18
CA HIS A 157 -4.74 33.09 4.80
C HIS A 157 -4.17 32.35 6.02
N MET A 158 -3.59 33.09 6.98
CA MET A 158 -3.09 32.50 8.23
C MET A 158 -4.24 31.97 9.10
N LEU A 159 -5.39 32.67 9.13
CA LEU A 159 -6.58 32.22 9.86
C LEU A 159 -7.20 30.94 9.24
N VAL A 160 -7.24 30.85 7.91
CA VAL A 160 -7.73 29.67 7.18
C VAL A 160 -6.78 28.49 7.36
N GLN A 161 -5.47 28.69 7.35
CA GLN A 161 -4.50 27.65 7.69
C GLN A 161 -4.66 27.16 9.14
N GLN A 162 -4.83 28.07 10.10
CA GLN A 162 -5.06 27.68 11.50
C GLN A 162 -6.38 26.93 11.69
N ASN A 163 -7.45 27.36 11.02
CA ASN A 163 -8.75 26.68 11.10
C ASN A 163 -8.71 25.28 10.47
N THR A 164 -8.06 25.13 9.31
CA THR A 164 -7.92 23.83 8.65
C THR A 164 -7.02 22.87 9.43
N GLU A 165 -5.93 23.34 10.04
CA GLU A 165 -5.10 22.54 10.94
C GLU A 165 -5.88 22.10 12.20
N CYS A 166 -6.72 22.98 12.75
CA CYS A 166 -7.59 22.68 13.88
C CYS A 166 -8.63 21.61 13.53
N GLU A 167 -9.32 21.75 12.38
CA GLU A 167 -10.30 20.77 11.91
C GLU A 167 -9.68 19.40 11.63
N ILE A 168 -8.50 19.37 10.98
CA ILE A 168 -7.77 18.13 10.74
C ILE A 168 -7.39 17.47 12.06
N THR A 169 -6.91 18.24 13.03
CA THR A 169 -6.55 17.71 14.36
C THR A 169 -7.77 17.13 15.07
N GLN A 170 -8.90 17.85 15.08
CA GLN A 170 -10.16 17.36 15.66
C GLN A 170 -10.67 16.09 14.98
N VAL A 171 -10.58 15.99 13.65
CA VAL A 171 -10.98 14.80 12.89
C VAL A 171 -10.07 13.62 13.19
N VAL A 172 -8.76 13.83 13.27
CA VAL A 172 -7.77 12.79 13.62
C VAL A 172 -8.00 12.30 15.05
N GLU A 173 -8.26 13.20 16.00
CA GLU A 173 -8.59 12.86 17.38
C GLU A 173 -9.90 12.07 17.48
N ALA A 174 -10.94 12.49 16.76
CA ALA A 174 -12.24 11.80 16.72
C ALA A 174 -12.12 10.40 16.09
N LEU A 175 -11.31 10.25 15.04
CA LEU A 175 -11.03 8.96 14.40
C LEU A 175 -10.21 8.05 15.31
N ASN A 176 -9.17 8.57 15.96
CA ASN A 176 -8.35 7.79 16.90
C ASN A 176 -9.17 7.34 18.12
N LYS A 177 -10.03 8.20 18.66
CA LYS A 177 -10.95 7.85 19.74
C LYS A 177 -11.92 6.74 19.32
N ASN A 178 -12.57 6.88 18.16
CA ASN A 178 -13.49 5.86 17.65
C ASN A 178 -12.80 4.51 17.35
N LEU A 179 -11.58 4.53 16.81
CA LEU A 179 -10.79 3.32 16.58
C LEU A 179 -10.46 2.62 17.90
N LEU A 180 -9.98 3.36 18.90
CA LEU A 180 -9.60 2.79 20.18
C LEU A 180 -10.81 2.26 20.97
N GLU A 181 -11.92 2.98 20.99
CA GLU A 181 -13.15 2.55 21.66
C GLU A 181 -13.77 1.31 20.98
N LYS A 182 -13.78 1.27 19.65
CA LYS A 182 -14.37 0.17 18.88
C LYS A 182 -13.57 -1.13 18.96
N TYR A 183 -12.24 -1.05 19.01
CA TYR A 183 -11.39 -2.25 18.91
C TYR A 183 -10.80 -2.74 20.23
N CYS A 184 -10.83 -1.95 21.31
CA CYS A 184 -10.17 -2.34 22.56
C CYS A 184 -11.10 -2.57 23.75
N GLN A 185 -12.43 -2.37 23.64
CA GLN A 185 -13.34 -2.31 24.81
C GLN A 185 -12.83 -1.33 25.89
N ILE A 186 -12.07 -0.30 25.48
CA ILE A 186 -11.52 0.71 26.38
C ILE A 186 -12.37 1.95 26.27
N THR A 187 -12.89 2.44 27.40
CA THR A 187 -13.49 3.78 27.48
C THR A 187 -12.37 4.80 27.63
N ILE A 188 -12.22 5.70 26.66
CA ILE A 188 -11.18 6.74 26.67
C ILE A 188 -11.80 8.09 26.99
N GLU A 189 -11.16 8.83 27.91
CA GLU A 189 -11.54 10.20 28.23
C GLU A 189 -10.38 11.15 27.92
N TYR A 190 -10.72 12.32 27.38
CA TYR A 190 -9.78 13.40 27.16
C TYR A 190 -10.07 14.52 28.15
N LYS A 191 -9.08 14.85 28.98
CA LYS A 191 -9.21 15.93 29.97
C LYS A 191 -7.87 16.62 30.14
N ASN A 192 -7.87 17.95 30.03
CA ASN A 192 -6.69 18.80 30.25
C ASN A 192 -5.44 18.34 29.46
N GLY A 193 -5.56 18.10 28.15
CA GLY A 193 -4.39 17.72 27.34
C GLY A 193 -3.97 16.25 27.46
N VAL A 194 -4.71 15.43 28.21
CA VAL A 194 -4.35 14.03 28.49
C VAL A 194 -5.40 13.07 27.94
N ILE A 195 -4.95 12.09 27.15
CA ILE A 195 -5.76 10.93 26.73
C ILE A 195 -5.45 9.78 27.67
N PHE A 196 -6.46 9.29 28.39
CA PHE A 196 -6.31 8.18 29.32
C PHE A 196 -7.50 7.23 29.30
N ASN A 197 -7.24 5.99 29.71
CA ASN A 197 -8.24 4.97 29.92
C ASN A 197 -9.06 5.29 31.17
N LYS A 198 -10.37 5.50 31.03
CA LYS A 198 -11.26 5.82 32.16
C LYS A 198 -11.38 4.68 33.16
N VAL A 199 -11.30 3.43 32.69
CA VAL A 199 -11.50 2.23 33.52
C VAL A 199 -10.23 1.87 34.27
N THR A 200 -9.08 1.95 33.62
CA THR A 200 -7.80 1.54 34.23
C THR A 200 -6.96 2.70 34.75
N GLY A 201 -7.27 3.94 34.38
CA GLY A 201 -6.47 5.13 34.70
C GLY A 201 -5.18 5.26 33.87
N THR A 202 -4.92 4.34 32.93
CA THR A 202 -3.67 4.33 32.14
C THR A 202 -3.63 5.52 31.18
N THR A 203 -2.61 6.36 31.28
CA THR A 203 -2.36 7.46 30.34
C THR A 203 -1.68 6.95 29.08
N TYR A 204 -2.28 7.22 27.92
CA TYR A 204 -1.72 6.85 26.63
C TYR A 204 -0.94 7.99 25.99
N TRP A 205 -1.37 9.23 26.25
CA TRP A 205 -0.75 10.41 25.67
C TRP A 205 -1.00 11.64 26.54
N LYS A 206 -0.02 12.54 26.57
CA LYS A 206 -0.10 13.85 27.21
C LYS A 206 0.53 14.89 26.29
N SER A 207 -0.20 15.96 26.01
CA SER A 207 0.32 17.11 25.25
C SER A 207 1.56 17.67 25.94
N GLN A 208 2.63 17.91 25.18
CA GLN A 208 3.86 18.52 25.69
C GLN A 208 3.79 20.05 25.79
N ASN A 209 2.68 20.65 25.36
CA ASN A 209 2.45 22.09 25.41
C ASN A 209 1.49 22.40 26.55
N ASP A 210 2.02 22.47 27.77
CA ASP A 210 1.50 23.26 28.90
C ASP A 210 2.63 24.18 29.37
#